data_AF-A0A939X5L7-F1
#
_entry.id   AF-A0A939X5L7-F1
#
_cell.length_a   1.000
_cell.length_b   1.000
_cell.length_c   1.000
_cell.angle_alpha   90.00
_cell.angle_beta   90.00
_cell.angle_gamma   90.00
#
_symmetry.space_group_name_H-M   'P 1'
#
loop_
_entity.id
_entity.type
_entity.pdbx_description
1 polymer ?
#
loop_
_entity_poly.entity_id
_entity_poly.type
_entity_poly.pdbx_seq_one_letter_code
_entity_poly.pdbx_strand_id
1 'polypeptide(L)'
;MKIIDEQLISGVVEQAKKSPRLRMNYNFHESLLDKCHRFLNALEPGTFIPVHHHPDKDETFVILKGKVRVTTYKDSGKILASCVISQESGTYGVDIPKNVWHGLACLTPAVLLECKAGPFIEHEVDGILEIKKGKDIFLAGGCFWGTEHYFKQIEGVVETEVGFANGHTADPSYKEVYTDTTGYAETVHVKYNPDVVSLEFLLQMFFKAIDPTSLNKQGHDEGTRYRTGIYYTSDEDLPVIEKVFAEEQKKYQQPLAVEKLPLQNFYSAEEYHQDYLDKNPTGYCHLPESLFEFARKAKDKKHERD
;
A
#
# COMPACT_ATOMS: atom_id res chain seq x y z
N MET A 1 29.52 10.15 -33.38
CA MET A 1 29.60 9.39 -32.10
C MET A 1 29.06 10.30 -31.00
N LYS A 2 28.11 9.83 -30.18
CA LYS A 2 27.64 10.55 -28.98
C LYS A 2 28.27 9.89 -27.76
N ILE A 3 28.97 10.66 -26.93
CA ILE A 3 29.63 10.19 -25.70
C ILE A 3 28.70 10.48 -24.52
N ILE A 4 28.59 9.54 -23.58
CA ILE A 4 27.90 9.73 -22.31
C ILE A 4 28.96 10.04 -21.26
N ASP A 5 29.19 11.32 -21.00
CA ASP A 5 30.15 11.83 -20.02
C ASP A 5 29.46 12.64 -18.92
N GLU A 6 30.23 13.08 -17.92
CA GLU A 6 29.70 13.85 -16.78
C GLU A 6 29.07 15.18 -17.22
N GLN A 7 29.55 15.78 -18.32
CA GLN A 7 29.01 17.03 -18.85
C GLN A 7 27.59 16.80 -19.40
N LEU A 8 27.38 15.74 -20.19
CA LEU A 8 26.07 15.38 -20.69
C LEU A 8 25.12 15.03 -19.52
N ILE A 9 25.57 14.19 -18.58
CA ILE A 9 24.79 13.77 -17.42
C ILE A 9 24.35 15.00 -16.60
N SER A 10 25.27 15.90 -16.26
CA SER A 10 24.95 17.12 -15.52
C SER A 10 23.99 18.02 -16.30
N GLY A 11 24.17 18.13 -17.62
CA GLY A 11 23.30 18.92 -18.48
C GLY A 11 21.86 18.42 -18.56
N VAL A 12 21.63 17.10 -18.59
CA VAL A 12 20.26 16.53 -18.60
C VAL A 12 19.59 16.61 -17.23
N VAL A 13 20.35 16.49 -16.14
CA VAL A 13 19.86 16.70 -14.76
C VAL A 13 19.36 18.14 -14.57
N GLU A 14 20.14 19.13 -14.97
CA GLU A 14 19.73 20.54 -14.87
C GLU A 14 18.49 20.86 -15.73
N GLN A 15 18.30 20.16 -16.84
CA GLN A 15 17.07 20.27 -17.64
C GLN A 15 15.88 19.59 -16.96
N ALA A 16 16.09 18.42 -16.33
CA ALA A 16 15.05 17.73 -15.57
C ALA A 16 14.51 18.60 -14.41
N LYS A 17 15.39 19.26 -13.66
CA LYS A 17 15.01 20.21 -12.58
C LYS A 17 14.13 21.37 -13.03
N LYS A 18 14.35 21.85 -14.26
CA LYS A 18 13.59 22.97 -14.83
C LYS A 18 12.29 22.51 -15.50
N SER A 19 12.12 21.20 -15.72
CA SER A 19 10.94 20.62 -16.34
C SER A 19 9.79 20.58 -15.33
N PRO A 20 8.57 21.00 -15.71
CA PRO A 20 7.38 20.87 -14.84
C PRO A 20 7.09 19.41 -14.42
N ARG A 21 7.53 18.44 -15.22
CA ARG A 21 7.39 17.00 -14.94
C ARG A 21 8.53 16.45 -14.08
N LEU A 22 9.51 17.29 -13.73
CA LEU A 22 10.72 16.90 -13.00
C LEU A 22 11.57 15.83 -13.72
N ARG A 23 11.36 15.69 -15.04
CA ARG A 23 11.98 14.69 -15.90
C ARG A 23 12.36 15.25 -17.27
N MET A 24 13.44 14.70 -17.83
CA MET A 24 13.93 15.00 -19.18
C MET A 24 14.37 13.73 -19.91
N ASN A 25 13.96 13.58 -21.18
CA ASN A 25 14.43 12.50 -22.05
C ASN A 25 15.43 13.06 -23.08
N TYR A 26 16.61 12.45 -23.20
CA TYR A 26 17.62 12.79 -24.22
C TYR A 26 17.79 11.64 -25.22
N ASN A 27 17.32 11.83 -26.45
CA ASN A 27 17.23 10.76 -27.44
C ASN A 27 18.55 10.51 -28.21
N PHE A 28 18.94 9.24 -28.32
CA PHE A 28 20.01 8.78 -29.22
C PHE A 28 19.47 8.29 -30.56
N HIS A 29 18.24 7.77 -30.60
CA HIS A 29 17.50 7.48 -31.82
C HIS A 29 17.06 8.80 -32.49
N GLU A 30 16.92 8.80 -33.81
CA GLU A 30 16.61 10.00 -34.60
C GLU A 30 15.12 10.09 -34.92
N SER A 31 14.47 8.94 -35.08
CA SER A 31 13.06 8.84 -35.43
C SER A 31 12.29 7.98 -34.44
N LEU A 32 11.04 8.35 -34.18
CA LEU A 32 10.10 7.52 -33.43
C LEU A 32 9.70 6.23 -34.19
N LEU A 33 10.10 6.11 -35.45
CA LEU A 33 9.93 4.90 -36.26
C LEU A 33 11.14 3.97 -36.21
N ASP A 34 12.21 4.37 -35.52
CA ASP A 34 13.42 3.55 -35.41
C ASP A 34 13.10 2.24 -34.67
N LYS A 35 13.67 1.12 -35.12
CA LYS A 35 13.42 -0.19 -34.50
C LYS A 35 13.98 -0.32 -33.07
N CYS A 36 14.88 0.58 -32.68
CA CYS A 36 15.55 0.56 -31.39
C CYS A 36 15.58 1.97 -30.81
N HIS A 37 14.86 2.17 -29.71
CA HIS A 37 14.84 3.43 -29.00
C HIS A 37 15.80 3.38 -27.82
N ARG A 38 16.77 4.27 -27.87
CA ARG A 38 17.78 4.46 -26.81
C ARG A 38 17.75 5.92 -26.40
N PHE A 39 17.70 6.19 -25.11
CA PHE A 39 17.70 7.55 -24.58
C PHE A 39 18.14 7.60 -23.12
N LEU A 40 18.59 8.77 -22.69
CA LEU A 40 18.75 9.04 -21.27
C LEU A 40 17.43 9.51 -20.69
N ASN A 41 17.06 8.99 -19.53
CA ASN A 41 15.92 9.40 -18.74
C ASN A 41 16.45 10.01 -17.44
N ALA A 42 16.49 11.34 -17.37
CA ALA A 42 16.93 12.10 -16.21
C ALA A 42 15.72 12.44 -15.33
N LEU A 43 15.81 12.10 -14.05
CA LEU A 43 14.71 12.10 -13.08
C LEU A 43 15.11 12.90 -11.84
N GLU A 44 14.22 13.76 -11.36
CA GLU A 44 14.32 14.36 -10.03
C GLU A 44 13.31 13.72 -9.06
N PRO A 45 13.60 13.70 -7.74
CA PRO A 45 12.62 13.27 -6.74
C PRO A 45 11.30 14.04 -6.90
N GLY A 46 10.17 13.33 -6.85
CA GLY A 46 8.85 13.88 -7.14
C GLY A 46 8.40 13.74 -8.60
N THR A 47 9.26 13.24 -9.50
CA THR A 47 8.82 12.81 -10.83
C THR A 47 7.70 11.79 -10.72
N PHE A 48 6.61 12.03 -11.45
CA PHE A 48 5.53 11.05 -11.61
C PHE A 48 5.64 10.35 -12.97
N ILE A 49 5.75 9.03 -12.93
CA ILE A 49 5.65 8.14 -14.10
C ILE A 49 4.55 7.14 -13.78
N PRO A 50 3.44 7.14 -14.54
CA PRO A 50 2.38 6.15 -14.33
C PRO A 50 2.95 4.73 -14.43
N VAL A 51 2.43 3.83 -13.60
CA VAL A 51 2.75 2.41 -13.77
C VAL A 51 2.17 1.96 -15.10
N HIS A 52 3.02 1.36 -15.91
CA HIS A 52 2.66 0.96 -17.27
C HIS A 52 3.27 -0.39 -17.60
N HIS A 53 2.82 -0.98 -18.68
CA HIS A 53 3.42 -2.16 -19.27
C HIS A 53 3.60 -1.96 -20.76
N HIS A 54 4.32 -2.88 -21.37
CA HIS A 54 4.61 -2.90 -22.78
C HIS A 54 4.19 -4.27 -23.34
N PRO A 55 3.07 -4.39 -24.06
CA PRO A 55 2.55 -5.69 -24.50
C PRO A 55 3.57 -6.54 -25.26
N ASP A 56 4.33 -5.89 -26.14
CA ASP A 56 5.15 -6.59 -27.15
C ASP A 56 6.65 -6.31 -27.07
N LYS A 57 7.11 -5.51 -26.09
CA LYS A 57 8.52 -5.11 -26.01
C LYS A 57 9.05 -5.17 -24.59
N ASP A 58 10.28 -5.65 -24.49
CA ASP A 58 11.08 -5.58 -23.27
C ASP A 58 11.63 -4.15 -23.11
N GLU A 59 11.95 -3.81 -21.86
CA GLU A 59 12.52 -2.51 -21.50
C GLU A 59 13.66 -2.68 -20.50
N THR A 60 14.82 -2.15 -20.86
CA THR A 60 16.02 -2.25 -20.04
C THR A 60 16.38 -0.88 -19.48
N PHE A 61 16.65 -0.82 -18.17
CA PHE A 61 17.21 0.34 -17.49
C PHE A 61 18.63 0.05 -17.00
N VAL A 62 19.54 1.00 -17.23
CA VAL A 62 20.89 1.00 -16.61
C VAL A 62 21.13 2.34 -15.93
N ILE A 63 21.43 2.33 -14.63
CA ILE A 63 21.70 3.53 -13.84
C ILE A 63 23.10 4.06 -14.15
N LEU A 64 23.16 5.36 -14.49
CA LEU A 64 24.41 6.07 -14.74
C LEU A 64 24.77 7.02 -13.59
N LYS A 65 23.76 7.50 -12.86
CA LYS A 65 23.88 8.38 -11.70
C LYS A 65 22.66 8.26 -10.81
N GLY A 66 22.84 8.38 -9.50
CA GLY A 66 21.74 8.45 -8.53
C GLY A 66 21.14 7.10 -8.14
N LYS A 67 19.94 7.14 -7.58
CA LYS A 67 19.23 5.99 -7.01
C LYS A 67 17.77 5.98 -7.48
N VAL A 68 17.34 4.86 -8.05
CA VAL A 68 15.96 4.67 -8.50
C VAL A 68 15.45 3.33 -7.96
N ARG A 69 14.23 3.32 -7.44
CA ARG A 69 13.49 2.09 -7.15
C ARG A 69 12.67 1.71 -8.37
N VAL A 70 12.82 0.48 -8.83
CA VAL A 70 11.99 -0.13 -9.85
C VAL A 70 11.08 -1.13 -9.16
N THR A 71 9.78 -1.01 -9.38
CA THR A 71 8.77 -1.92 -8.82
C THR A 71 7.97 -2.52 -9.96
N THR A 72 7.73 -3.82 -9.90
CA THR A 72 6.85 -4.55 -10.82
C THR A 72 5.57 -4.96 -10.09
N TYR A 73 4.47 -5.07 -10.82
CA TYR A 73 3.14 -5.28 -10.28
C TYR A 73 2.41 -6.41 -11.00
N LYS A 74 1.46 -7.03 -10.29
CA LYS A 74 0.39 -7.83 -10.90
C LYS A 74 -0.70 -6.90 -11.44
N ASP A 75 -1.60 -7.43 -12.28
CA ASP A 75 -2.78 -6.69 -12.76
C ASP A 75 -3.65 -6.13 -11.62
N SER A 76 -3.60 -6.76 -10.44
CA SER A 76 -4.31 -6.30 -9.24
C SER A 76 -3.71 -5.06 -8.57
N GLY A 77 -2.53 -4.57 -9.01
CA GLY A 77 -1.77 -3.53 -8.31
C GLY A 77 -0.88 -4.05 -7.17
N LYS A 78 -0.90 -5.36 -6.87
CA LYS A 78 -0.01 -5.97 -5.88
C LYS A 78 1.43 -5.98 -6.39
N ILE A 79 2.38 -5.61 -5.53
CA ILE A 79 3.82 -5.65 -5.86
C ILE A 79 4.23 -7.10 -6.11
N LEU A 80 4.86 -7.34 -7.27
CA LEU A 80 5.46 -8.61 -7.64
C LEU A 80 6.92 -8.67 -7.18
N ALA A 81 7.70 -7.62 -7.49
CA ALA A 81 9.08 -7.47 -7.07
C ALA A 81 9.45 -5.99 -7.00
N SER A 82 10.43 -5.65 -6.17
CA SER A 82 10.98 -4.29 -6.08
C SER A 82 12.48 -4.34 -5.86
N CYS A 83 13.22 -3.52 -6.60
CA CYS A 83 14.67 -3.40 -6.45
C CYS A 83 15.12 -1.95 -6.52
N VAL A 84 16.23 -1.62 -5.85
CA VAL A 84 16.88 -0.30 -5.97
C VAL A 84 18.11 -0.46 -6.86
N ILE A 85 18.10 0.22 -8.01
CA ILE A 85 19.26 0.32 -8.90
C ILE A 85 20.07 1.56 -8.54
N SER A 86 21.36 1.37 -8.28
CA SER A 86 22.31 2.44 -7.99
C SER A 86 23.75 1.96 -8.16
N GLN A 87 24.66 2.89 -8.45
CA GLN A 87 26.10 2.58 -8.52
C GLN A 87 26.65 2.11 -7.17
N GLU A 88 26.10 2.62 -6.06
CA GLU A 88 26.52 2.28 -4.69
C GLU A 88 26.06 0.88 -4.25
N SER A 89 24.88 0.43 -4.69
CA SER A 89 24.34 -0.89 -4.33
C SER A 89 24.93 -2.04 -5.13
N GLY A 90 25.78 -1.76 -6.14
CA GLY A 90 26.27 -2.76 -7.09
C GLY A 90 25.20 -3.34 -8.02
N THR A 91 23.96 -2.82 -7.95
CA THR A 91 22.86 -3.20 -8.85
C THR A 91 22.71 -2.11 -9.90
N TYR A 92 23.29 -2.34 -11.08
CA TYR A 92 23.41 -1.29 -12.10
C TYR A 92 22.20 -1.19 -13.04
N GLY A 93 21.30 -2.16 -13.05
CA GLY A 93 20.21 -2.13 -14.00
C GLY A 93 19.21 -3.25 -13.78
N VAL A 94 18.14 -3.19 -14.56
CA VAL A 94 17.07 -4.18 -14.59
C VAL A 94 16.60 -4.33 -16.03
N ASP A 95 16.30 -5.57 -16.40
CA ASP A 95 15.65 -5.90 -17.67
C ASP A 95 14.22 -6.33 -17.36
N ILE A 96 13.25 -5.63 -17.93
CA ILE A 96 11.84 -5.81 -17.66
C ILE A 96 11.21 -6.50 -18.87
N PRO A 97 10.70 -7.74 -18.72
CA PRO A 97 10.04 -8.43 -19.80
C PRO A 97 8.79 -7.69 -20.27
N LYS A 98 8.44 -7.90 -21.53
CA LYS A 98 7.14 -7.50 -22.07
C LYS A 98 5.98 -8.00 -21.21
N ASN A 99 4.90 -7.24 -21.23
CA ASN A 99 3.66 -7.46 -20.50
C ASN A 99 3.81 -7.50 -18.96
N VAL A 100 4.83 -6.85 -18.42
CA VAL A 100 5.00 -6.66 -16.97
C VAL A 100 4.69 -5.21 -16.60
N TRP A 101 3.72 -5.02 -15.70
CA TRP A 101 3.46 -3.73 -15.09
C TRP A 101 4.65 -3.29 -14.26
N HIS A 102 5.15 -2.09 -14.48
CA HIS A 102 6.28 -1.57 -13.75
C HIS A 102 6.23 -0.05 -13.56
N GLY A 103 6.88 0.41 -12.50
CA GLY A 103 6.97 1.81 -12.12
C GLY A 103 8.35 2.16 -11.61
N LEU A 104 8.70 3.45 -11.73
CA LEU A 104 9.97 4.00 -11.26
C LEU A 104 9.70 5.06 -10.20
N ALA A 105 10.36 4.93 -9.05
CA ALA A 105 10.43 5.97 -8.03
C ALA A 105 11.85 6.51 -7.93
N CYS A 106 12.01 7.79 -8.26
CA CYS A 106 13.28 8.50 -8.14
C CYS A 106 13.59 8.81 -6.67
N LEU A 107 14.62 8.18 -6.10
CA LEU A 107 14.98 8.34 -4.69
C LEU A 107 15.99 9.48 -4.48
N THR A 108 16.86 9.69 -5.46
CA THR A 108 17.78 10.83 -5.55
C THR A 108 17.87 11.27 -7.01
N PRO A 109 18.31 12.50 -7.32
CA PRO A 109 18.50 12.94 -8.71
C PRO A 109 19.29 11.89 -9.51
N ALA A 110 18.67 11.37 -10.55
CA ALA A 110 19.13 10.15 -11.22
C ALA A 110 19.12 10.28 -12.74
N VAL A 111 20.00 9.52 -13.40
CA VAL A 111 20.03 9.39 -14.86
C VAL A 111 20.10 7.91 -15.20
N LEU A 112 19.11 7.45 -15.97
CA LEU A 112 19.02 6.10 -16.51
C LEU A 112 19.35 6.13 -18.01
N LEU A 113 20.07 5.13 -18.50
CA LEU A 113 20.00 4.75 -19.91
C LEU A 113 18.81 3.79 -20.06
N GLU A 114 17.84 4.19 -20.85
CA GLU A 114 16.65 3.40 -21.18
C GLU A 114 16.78 2.88 -22.62
N CYS A 115 16.55 1.58 -22.81
CA CYS A 115 16.56 0.92 -24.11
C CYS A 115 15.31 0.07 -24.27
N LYS A 116 14.59 0.24 -25.38
CA LYS A 116 13.43 -0.59 -25.74
C LYS A 116 13.25 -0.71 -27.24
N ALA A 117 12.45 -1.70 -27.64
CA ALA A 117 12.07 -1.87 -29.03
C ALA A 117 11.22 -0.67 -29.49
N GLY A 118 11.47 -0.21 -30.72
CA GLY A 118 10.57 0.69 -31.44
C GLY A 118 9.79 -0.08 -32.51
N PRO A 119 8.88 0.59 -33.23
CA PRO A 119 8.59 2.02 -33.19
C PRO A 119 7.90 2.46 -31.88
N PHE A 120 7.85 3.77 -31.64
CA PHE A 120 7.03 4.33 -30.58
C PHE A 120 5.57 4.10 -30.94
N ILE A 121 4.89 3.35 -30.06
CA ILE A 121 3.45 3.21 -30.07
C ILE A 121 2.98 4.01 -28.86
N GLU A 122 2.16 5.03 -29.12
CA GLU A 122 1.53 5.79 -28.05
C GLU A 122 0.69 4.83 -27.21
N HIS A 123 0.76 4.97 -25.88
CA HIS A 123 0.12 4.04 -24.95
C HIS A 123 -1.32 3.75 -25.38
N GLU A 124 -1.62 2.51 -25.78
CA GLU A 124 -2.99 2.08 -25.98
C GLU A 124 -3.75 2.31 -24.66
N VAL A 125 -5.02 2.68 -24.76
CA VAL A 125 -5.86 3.22 -23.68
C VAL A 125 -5.93 2.31 -22.44
N ASP A 126 -5.47 1.06 -22.53
CA ASP A 126 -5.41 0.05 -21.47
C ASP A 126 -4.07 0.03 -20.67
N GLY A 127 -3.09 0.88 -21.01
CA GLY A 127 -1.68 0.72 -20.56
C GLY A 127 -1.25 1.45 -19.29
N ILE A 128 -2.17 1.98 -18.47
CA ILE A 128 -1.85 2.62 -17.18
C ILE A 128 -2.54 1.87 -16.04
N LEU A 129 -1.75 1.36 -15.10
CA LEU A 129 -2.26 0.77 -13.87
C LEU A 129 -2.37 1.86 -12.81
N GLU A 130 -3.60 2.15 -12.39
CA GLU A 130 -3.83 3.02 -11.24
C GLU A 130 -3.36 2.32 -9.95
N ILE A 131 -2.14 2.63 -9.52
CA ILE A 131 -1.70 2.28 -8.18
C ILE A 131 -2.40 3.24 -7.22
N LYS A 132 -3.49 2.76 -6.59
CA LYS A 132 -4.18 3.52 -5.55
C LYS A 132 -3.18 3.85 -4.43
N LYS A 133 -2.88 5.15 -4.24
CA LYS A 133 -2.16 5.64 -3.05
C LYS A 133 -2.94 5.16 -1.83
N GLY A 134 -2.27 4.41 -0.97
CA GLY A 134 -2.88 3.84 0.24
C GLY A 134 -2.10 4.25 1.47
N LYS A 135 -2.79 4.54 2.56
CA LYS A 135 -2.25 4.52 3.92
C LYS A 135 -2.67 3.23 4.60
N ASP A 136 -1.92 2.82 5.60
CA ASP A 136 -2.10 1.55 6.31
C ASP A 136 -2.50 1.81 7.77
N ILE A 137 -3.47 1.04 8.27
CA ILE A 137 -3.80 0.96 9.69
C ILE A 137 -4.13 -0.49 10.05
N PHE A 138 -3.79 -0.92 11.27
CA PHE A 138 -3.99 -2.30 11.72
C PHE A 138 -4.98 -2.30 12.88
N LEU A 139 -6.08 -3.02 12.74
CA LEU A 139 -7.25 -2.94 13.63
C LEU A 139 -7.60 -4.33 14.16
N ALA A 140 -7.41 -4.54 15.47
CA ALA A 140 -7.81 -5.75 16.18
C ALA A 140 -9.18 -5.52 16.82
N GLY A 141 -10.19 -6.29 16.43
CA GLY A 141 -11.60 -6.01 16.75
C GLY A 141 -12.43 -7.23 17.10
N GLY A 142 -11.81 -8.27 17.67
CA GLY A 142 -12.43 -9.58 17.85
C GLY A 142 -12.07 -10.53 16.71
N CYS A 143 -13.00 -11.43 16.35
CA CYS A 143 -12.78 -12.35 15.23
C CYS A 143 -12.53 -11.58 13.93
N PHE A 144 -11.34 -11.73 13.36
CA PHE A 144 -10.93 -10.95 12.18
C PHE A 144 -11.78 -11.19 10.93
N TRP A 145 -12.59 -12.26 10.85
CA TRP A 145 -13.46 -12.55 9.71
C TRP A 145 -14.57 -11.51 9.59
N GLY A 146 -15.25 -11.23 10.71
CA GLY A 146 -16.28 -10.20 10.76
C GLY A 146 -15.70 -8.80 10.59
N THR A 147 -14.57 -8.54 11.26
CA THR A 147 -13.89 -7.25 11.20
C THR A 147 -13.41 -6.94 9.77
N GLU A 148 -12.80 -7.90 9.08
CA GLU A 148 -12.37 -7.74 7.68
C GLU A 148 -13.57 -7.44 6.79
N HIS A 149 -14.59 -8.29 6.82
CA HIS A 149 -15.77 -8.12 5.99
C HIS A 149 -16.46 -6.77 6.22
N TYR A 150 -16.48 -6.28 7.46
CA TYR A 150 -16.98 -4.95 7.80
C TYR A 150 -16.18 -3.82 7.13
N PHE A 151 -14.84 -3.83 7.25
CA PHE A 151 -14.00 -2.79 6.63
C PHE A 151 -14.04 -2.84 5.10
N LYS A 152 -14.17 -4.02 4.49
CA LYS A 152 -14.34 -4.16 3.04
C LYS A 152 -15.58 -3.44 2.50
N GLN A 153 -16.59 -3.20 3.32
CA GLN A 153 -17.78 -2.48 2.88
C GLN A 153 -17.57 -0.96 2.77
N ILE A 154 -16.53 -0.41 3.40
CA ILE A 154 -16.32 1.03 3.51
C ILE A 154 -15.69 1.56 2.22
N GLU A 155 -16.36 2.51 1.58
CA GLU A 155 -15.80 3.20 0.42
C GLU A 155 -14.48 3.90 0.76
N GLY A 156 -13.47 3.71 -0.09
CA GLY A 156 -12.12 4.22 0.14
C GLY A 156 -11.19 3.21 0.81
N VAL A 157 -11.70 2.12 1.40
CA VAL A 157 -10.86 0.94 1.72
C VAL A 157 -10.51 0.25 0.40
N VAL A 158 -9.21 0.03 0.17
CA VAL A 158 -8.70 -0.48 -1.12
C VAL A 158 -8.25 -1.93 -1.04
N GLU A 159 -7.79 -2.38 0.12
CA GLU A 159 -7.28 -3.72 0.36
C GLU A 159 -7.41 -4.03 1.86
N THR A 160 -7.71 -5.29 2.16
CA THR A 160 -7.72 -5.82 3.52
C THR A 160 -6.92 -7.12 3.57
N GLU A 161 -6.25 -7.38 4.68
CA GLU A 161 -5.56 -8.63 4.95
C GLU A 161 -5.71 -8.99 6.43
N VAL A 162 -6.13 -10.22 6.73
CA VAL A 162 -6.21 -10.70 8.11
C VAL A 162 -4.91 -11.35 8.54
N GLY A 163 -4.57 -11.18 9.82
CA GLY A 163 -3.34 -11.72 10.37
C GLY A 163 -3.24 -11.55 11.88
N PHE A 164 -2.02 -11.73 12.37
CA PHE A 164 -1.66 -11.76 13.78
C PHE A 164 -0.69 -10.63 14.08
N ALA A 165 -1.10 -9.68 14.93
CA ALA A 165 -0.26 -8.53 15.29
C ALA A 165 0.25 -8.57 16.74
N ASN A 166 1.42 -7.97 16.95
CA ASN A 166 2.00 -7.65 18.25
C ASN A 166 2.15 -8.84 19.23
N GLY A 167 2.59 -9.98 18.72
CA GLY A 167 2.97 -11.15 19.52
C GLY A 167 4.48 -11.30 19.67
N HIS A 168 4.92 -12.37 20.33
CA HIS A 168 6.33 -12.57 20.70
C HIS A 168 7.01 -13.79 20.07
N THR A 169 6.29 -14.63 19.32
CA THR A 169 6.86 -15.75 18.54
C THR A 169 7.00 -15.36 17.06
N ALA A 170 7.93 -15.95 16.31
CA ALA A 170 8.05 -15.68 14.87
C ALA A 170 7.14 -16.61 14.06
N ASP A 171 6.53 -16.07 12.98
CA ASP A 171 5.75 -16.82 11.98
C ASP A 171 4.69 -17.77 12.58
N PRO A 172 3.76 -17.27 13.42
CA PRO A 172 2.80 -18.10 14.13
C PRO A 172 1.75 -18.68 13.18
N SER A 173 1.36 -19.93 13.42
CA SER A 173 0.15 -20.52 12.82
C SER A 173 -1.10 -20.13 13.59
N TYR A 174 -2.28 -20.20 12.96
CA TYR A 174 -3.55 -19.96 13.65
C TYR A 174 -3.71 -20.85 14.89
N LYS A 175 -3.27 -22.11 14.82
CA LYS A 175 -3.33 -23.07 15.93
C LYS A 175 -2.51 -22.64 17.13
N GLU A 176 -1.35 -22.01 16.90
CA GLU A 176 -0.50 -21.48 17.97
C GLU A 176 -1.06 -20.19 18.54
N VAL A 177 -1.68 -19.34 17.72
CA VAL A 177 -2.35 -18.13 18.22
C VAL A 177 -3.58 -18.48 19.07
N TYR A 178 -4.32 -19.52 18.68
CA TYR A 178 -5.52 -19.97 19.39
C TYR A 178 -5.26 -20.41 20.84
N THR A 179 -4.02 -20.76 21.21
CA THR A 179 -3.67 -21.12 22.60
C THR A 179 -3.57 -19.92 23.54
N ASP A 180 -3.64 -18.68 23.01
CA ASP A 180 -3.43 -17.42 23.74
C ASP A 180 -2.04 -17.28 24.42
N THR A 181 -1.08 -18.17 24.10
CA THR A 181 0.26 -18.15 24.69
C THR A 181 1.30 -17.39 23.87
N THR A 182 0.95 -16.90 22.68
CA THR A 182 1.87 -16.24 21.74
C THR A 182 1.83 -14.70 21.82
N GLY A 183 0.85 -14.17 22.53
CA GLY A 183 0.63 -12.73 22.70
C GLY A 183 0.02 -12.02 21.49
N TYR A 184 -0.22 -12.71 20.38
CA TYR A 184 -0.80 -12.12 19.18
C TYR A 184 -2.26 -11.66 19.36
N ALA A 185 -2.67 -10.61 18.65
CA ALA A 185 -4.06 -10.25 18.41
C ALA A 185 -4.47 -10.64 16.99
N GLU A 186 -5.66 -11.21 16.82
CA GLU A 186 -6.32 -11.25 15.51
C GLU A 186 -6.57 -9.82 15.04
N THR A 187 -6.03 -9.49 13.86
CA THR A 187 -5.93 -8.12 13.38
C THR A 187 -6.22 -8.06 11.89
N VAL A 188 -6.91 -7.00 11.47
CA VAL A 188 -7.09 -6.66 10.06
C VAL A 188 -6.11 -5.55 9.69
N HIS A 189 -5.23 -5.79 8.73
CA HIS A 189 -4.53 -4.74 8.00
C HIS A 189 -5.50 -4.11 7.02
N VAL A 190 -5.78 -2.82 7.20
CA VAL A 190 -6.65 -2.03 6.35
C VAL A 190 -5.80 -1.03 5.59
N LYS A 191 -5.77 -1.18 4.27
CA LYS A 191 -5.19 -0.20 3.36
C LYS A 191 -6.32 0.65 2.78
N TYR A 192 -6.17 1.96 2.84
CA TYR A 192 -7.23 2.89 2.42
C TYR A 192 -6.68 4.08 1.65
N ASN A 193 -7.49 4.63 0.75
CA ASN A 193 -7.16 5.85 0.01
C ASN A 193 -7.50 7.09 0.86
N PRO A 194 -6.50 7.85 1.33
CA PRO A 194 -6.72 9.04 2.17
C PRO A 194 -7.43 10.19 1.44
N ASP A 195 -7.53 10.14 0.10
CA ASP A 195 -8.26 11.12 -0.70
C ASP A 195 -9.77 10.82 -0.74
N VAL A 196 -10.19 9.61 -0.37
CA VAL A 196 -11.60 9.15 -0.35
C VAL A 196 -12.12 8.99 1.06
N VAL A 197 -11.29 8.45 1.97
CA VAL A 197 -11.67 8.18 3.36
C VAL A 197 -10.55 8.59 4.31
N SER A 198 -10.89 9.32 5.36
CA SER A 198 -9.92 9.73 6.37
C SER A 198 -9.68 8.66 7.44
N LEU A 199 -8.49 8.69 8.06
CA LEU A 199 -8.19 7.85 9.22
C LEU A 199 -9.19 8.07 10.35
N GLU A 200 -9.55 9.33 10.62
CA GLU A 200 -10.52 9.70 11.64
C GLU A 200 -11.85 8.96 11.46
N PHE A 201 -12.36 8.94 10.22
CA PHE A 201 -13.58 8.23 9.89
C PHE A 201 -13.43 6.70 10.06
N LEU A 202 -12.34 6.10 9.59
CA LEU A 202 -12.10 4.67 9.77
C LEU A 202 -12.05 4.25 11.25
N LEU A 203 -11.44 5.06 12.11
CA LEU A 203 -11.41 4.80 13.55
C LEU A 203 -12.79 4.99 14.20
N GLN A 204 -13.59 5.97 13.76
CA GLN A 204 -14.98 6.08 14.21
C GLN A 204 -15.82 4.87 13.78
N MET A 205 -15.58 4.35 12.57
CA MET A 205 -16.21 3.12 12.07
C MET A 205 -15.75 1.89 12.87
N PHE A 206 -14.48 1.82 13.24
CA PHE A 206 -13.94 0.79 14.12
C PHE A 206 -14.64 0.77 15.48
N PHE A 207 -14.74 1.92 16.16
CA PHE A 207 -15.42 2.03 17.46
C PHE A 207 -16.92 1.71 17.42
N LYS A 208 -17.56 1.78 16.24
CA LYS A 208 -18.95 1.32 16.06
C LYS A 208 -19.07 -0.20 15.97
N ALA A 209 -18.01 -0.89 15.56
CA ALA A 209 -18.01 -2.34 15.35
C ALA A 209 -17.58 -3.15 16.57
N ILE A 210 -17.02 -2.50 17.61
CA ILE A 210 -16.51 -3.18 18.80
C ILE A 210 -17.24 -2.73 20.06
N ASP A 211 -17.18 -3.55 21.11
CA ASP A 211 -17.32 -3.08 22.49
C ASP A 211 -15.95 -2.58 22.98
N PRO A 212 -15.72 -1.26 23.07
CA PRO A 212 -14.40 -0.72 23.37
C PRO A 212 -14.06 -0.76 24.86
N THR A 213 -14.94 -1.30 25.70
CA THR A 213 -14.72 -1.44 27.14
C THR A 213 -14.49 -2.88 27.58
N SER A 214 -14.71 -3.83 26.67
CA SER A 214 -14.49 -5.26 26.90
C SER A 214 -13.00 -5.61 26.77
N LEU A 215 -12.44 -6.24 27.81
CA LEU A 215 -11.05 -6.69 27.85
C LEU A 215 -10.95 -8.14 27.36
N ASN A 216 -10.07 -8.40 26.37
CA ASN A 216 -9.77 -9.74 25.84
C ASN A 216 -11.02 -10.55 25.40
N LYS A 217 -12.02 -9.85 24.88
CA LYS A 217 -13.30 -10.43 24.47
C LYS A 217 -14.03 -9.50 23.51
N GLN A 218 -14.69 -10.07 22.49
CA GLN A 218 -15.68 -9.39 21.66
C GLN A 218 -16.85 -10.33 21.37
N GLY A 219 -18.07 -9.92 21.75
CA GLY A 219 -19.25 -10.77 21.64
C GLY A 219 -19.08 -12.07 22.44
N HIS A 220 -19.15 -13.22 21.76
CA HIS A 220 -18.93 -14.54 22.36
C HIS A 220 -17.48 -15.04 22.23
N ASP A 221 -16.62 -14.30 21.52
CA ASP A 221 -15.22 -14.66 21.29
C ASP A 221 -14.36 -14.20 22.47
N GLU A 222 -13.82 -15.16 23.24
CA GLU A 222 -13.02 -14.92 24.44
C GLU A 222 -11.57 -15.38 24.24
N GLY A 223 -10.62 -14.55 24.66
CA GLY A 223 -9.18 -14.81 24.54
C GLY A 223 -8.38 -13.54 24.31
N THR A 224 -7.11 -13.54 24.71
CA THR A 224 -6.21 -12.38 24.50
C THR A 224 -6.06 -12.05 23.02
N ARG A 225 -6.20 -13.06 22.14
CA ARG A 225 -6.23 -12.89 20.69
C ARG A 225 -7.40 -12.04 20.17
N TYR A 226 -8.52 -11.98 20.90
CA TYR A 226 -9.70 -11.19 20.54
C TYR A 226 -9.77 -9.83 21.24
N ARG A 227 -8.66 -9.38 21.84
CA ARG A 227 -8.57 -8.04 22.39
C ARG A 227 -8.73 -6.97 21.30
N THR A 228 -9.11 -5.77 21.73
CA THR A 228 -9.28 -4.64 20.84
C THR A 228 -8.02 -3.78 20.78
N GLY A 229 -7.61 -3.36 19.59
CA GLY A 229 -6.42 -2.53 19.42
C GLY A 229 -6.37 -1.78 18.10
N ILE A 230 -5.73 -0.61 18.13
CA ILE A 230 -5.38 0.21 16.97
C ILE A 230 -3.85 0.29 16.93
N TYR A 231 -3.27 -0.30 15.89
CA TYR A 231 -1.82 -0.36 15.70
C TYR A 231 -1.39 0.47 14.50
N TYR A 232 -0.55 1.47 14.74
CA TYR A 232 -0.10 2.43 13.73
C TYR A 232 1.35 2.16 13.30
N THR A 233 1.66 2.47 12.04
CA THR A 233 3.02 2.34 11.47
C THR A 233 3.75 3.68 11.38
N SER A 234 3.04 4.79 11.53
CA SER A 234 3.58 6.15 11.49
C SER A 234 3.12 6.96 12.70
N ASP A 235 4.07 7.62 13.36
CA ASP A 235 3.78 8.54 14.47
C ASP A 235 2.99 9.78 14.01
N GLU A 236 2.93 10.05 12.70
CA GLU A 236 2.11 11.14 12.14
C GLU A 236 0.60 10.91 12.33
N ASP A 237 0.19 9.65 12.50
CA ASP A 237 -1.22 9.29 12.68
C ASP A 237 -1.67 9.41 14.15
N LEU A 238 -0.73 9.49 15.10
CA LEU A 238 -1.01 9.57 16.54
C LEU A 238 -1.96 10.72 16.92
N PRO A 239 -1.77 11.98 16.46
CA PRO A 239 -2.68 13.06 16.83
C PRO A 239 -4.14 12.80 16.43
N VAL A 240 -4.35 12.14 15.29
CA VAL A 240 -5.70 11.78 14.81
C VAL A 240 -6.28 10.66 15.67
N ILE A 241 -5.47 9.63 15.95
CA ILE A 241 -5.88 8.52 16.82
C ILE A 241 -6.26 9.04 18.21
N GLU A 242 -5.44 9.90 18.81
CA GLU A 242 -5.68 10.50 20.12
C GLU A 242 -6.96 11.33 20.18
N LYS A 243 -7.22 12.11 19.13
CA LYS A 243 -8.46 12.86 18.99
C LYS A 243 -9.67 11.93 19.03
N VAL A 244 -9.67 10.86 18.22
CA VAL A 244 -10.79 9.91 18.17
C VAL A 244 -10.97 9.19 19.51
N PHE A 245 -9.89 8.74 20.14
CA PHE A 245 -9.95 8.14 21.48
C PHE A 245 -10.57 9.09 22.52
N ALA A 246 -10.16 10.36 22.53
CA ALA A 246 -10.69 11.36 23.46
C ALA A 246 -12.18 11.66 23.20
N GLU A 247 -12.64 11.60 21.95
CA GLU A 247 -14.04 11.73 21.60
C GLU A 247 -14.86 10.50 21.98
N GLU A 248 -14.32 9.31 21.76
CA GLU A 248 -15.00 8.05 22.09
C GLU A 248 -15.12 7.86 23.62
N GLN A 249 -14.05 8.16 24.36
CA GLN A 249 -14.03 8.04 25.82
C GLN A 249 -15.15 8.86 26.50
N LYS A 250 -15.60 9.98 25.90
CA LYS A 250 -16.72 10.78 26.44
C LYS A 250 -18.06 10.03 26.49
N LYS A 251 -18.20 8.95 25.71
CA LYS A 251 -19.42 8.13 25.66
C LYS A 251 -19.47 7.07 26.77
N TYR A 252 -18.35 6.83 27.45
CA TYR A 252 -18.21 5.77 28.45
C TYR A 252 -17.70 6.33 29.78
N GLN A 253 -18.28 5.87 30.89
CA GLN A 253 -17.80 6.24 32.23
C GLN A 253 -16.53 5.47 32.62
N GLN A 254 -16.38 4.24 32.13
CA GLN A 254 -15.21 3.40 32.34
C GLN A 254 -14.16 3.67 31.25
N PRO A 255 -12.86 3.44 31.53
CA PRO A 255 -11.82 3.62 30.54
C PRO A 255 -11.99 2.66 29.36
N LEU A 256 -11.64 3.11 28.16
CA LEU A 256 -11.57 2.23 27.00
C LEU A 256 -10.48 1.17 27.22
N ALA A 257 -10.79 -0.09 26.89
CA ALA A 257 -9.87 -1.22 26.92
C ALA A 257 -9.06 -1.36 25.61
N VAL A 258 -9.32 -0.50 24.63
CA VAL A 258 -8.67 -0.54 23.30
C VAL A 258 -7.21 -0.13 23.39
N GLU A 259 -6.31 -1.00 22.91
CA GLU A 259 -4.89 -0.69 22.80
C GLU A 259 -4.65 0.44 21.77
N LYS A 260 -3.71 1.33 22.07
CA LYS A 260 -3.21 2.38 21.17
C LYS A 260 -1.69 2.32 21.14
N LEU A 261 -1.13 1.47 20.28
CA LEU A 261 0.29 1.10 20.30
C LEU A 261 0.90 1.15 18.88
N PRO A 262 2.21 1.35 18.73
CA PRO A 262 2.85 1.14 17.43
C PRO A 262 2.75 -0.34 17.02
N LEU A 263 2.69 -0.61 15.72
CA LEU A 263 2.80 -1.96 15.19
C LEU A 263 4.25 -2.47 15.38
N GLN A 264 4.41 -3.60 16.08
CA GLN A 264 5.71 -4.23 16.31
C GLN A 264 5.99 -5.33 15.27
N ASN A 265 5.00 -6.17 15.01
CA ASN A 265 5.04 -7.23 14.00
C ASN A 265 3.63 -7.56 13.52
N PHE A 266 3.54 -8.06 12.29
CA PHE A 266 2.31 -8.56 11.69
C PHE A 266 2.66 -9.77 10.82
N TYR A 267 1.94 -10.87 11.01
CA TYR A 267 2.05 -12.07 10.20
C TYR A 267 0.71 -12.38 9.55
N SER A 268 0.71 -12.52 8.23
CA SER A 268 -0.48 -12.89 7.46
C SER A 268 -1.04 -14.22 7.97
N ALA A 269 -2.35 -14.29 8.18
CA ALA A 269 -3.01 -15.55 8.48
C ALA A 269 -3.11 -16.41 7.20
N GLU A 270 -3.32 -17.71 7.38
CA GLU A 270 -3.43 -18.66 6.28
C GLU A 270 -4.52 -18.25 5.26
N GLU A 271 -4.33 -18.58 3.98
CA GLU A 271 -5.22 -18.17 2.87
C GLU A 271 -6.70 -18.53 3.08
N TYR A 272 -7.00 -19.56 3.87
CA TYR A 272 -8.39 -19.92 4.17
C TYR A 272 -9.09 -18.92 5.09
N HIS A 273 -8.34 -18.12 5.86
CA HIS A 273 -8.88 -17.05 6.71
C HIS A 273 -9.14 -15.74 5.94
N GLN A 274 -8.37 -15.48 4.89
CA GLN A 274 -8.54 -14.30 4.04
C GLN A 274 -9.90 -14.34 3.35
N ASP A 275 -10.63 -13.23 3.33
CA ASP A 275 -11.94 -13.12 2.67
C ASP A 275 -12.96 -14.18 3.11
N TYR A 276 -12.88 -14.64 4.37
CA TYR A 276 -13.62 -15.82 4.82
C TYR A 276 -15.14 -15.68 4.63
N LEU A 277 -15.72 -14.53 4.96
CA LEU A 277 -17.17 -14.29 4.80
C LEU A 277 -17.60 -14.03 3.36
N ASP A 278 -16.68 -13.66 2.47
CA ASP A 278 -16.97 -13.60 1.04
C ASP A 278 -17.02 -15.02 0.45
N LYS A 279 -16.11 -15.88 0.91
CA LYS A 279 -16.04 -17.32 0.55
C LYS A 279 -17.18 -18.10 1.21
N ASN A 280 -17.63 -17.69 2.40
CA ASN A 280 -18.65 -18.35 3.21
C ASN A 280 -19.70 -17.33 3.72
N PRO A 281 -20.68 -16.92 2.89
CA PRO A 281 -21.63 -15.86 3.23
C PRO A 281 -22.49 -16.12 4.47
N THR A 282 -22.69 -17.39 4.83
CA THR A 282 -23.42 -17.82 6.04
C THR A 282 -22.48 -18.29 7.15
N GLY A 283 -21.20 -17.97 7.05
CA GLY A 283 -20.18 -18.32 8.02
C GLY A 283 -20.38 -17.62 9.37
N TYR A 284 -19.63 -18.05 10.37
CA TYR A 284 -19.66 -17.41 11.69
C TYR A 284 -19.22 -15.94 11.60
N CYS A 285 -19.97 -15.07 12.28
CA CYS A 285 -19.59 -13.68 12.49
C CYS A 285 -20.14 -13.16 13.82
N HIS A 286 -19.31 -12.46 14.58
CA HIS A 286 -19.70 -11.79 15.83
C HIS A 286 -20.38 -10.44 15.60
N LEU A 287 -20.31 -9.89 14.39
CA LEU A 287 -20.96 -8.63 14.01
C LEU A 287 -22.34 -8.88 13.38
N PRO A 288 -23.38 -8.12 13.74
CA PRO A 288 -24.68 -8.21 13.08
C PRO A 288 -24.64 -7.64 11.66
N GLU A 289 -25.43 -8.23 10.75
CA GLU A 289 -25.52 -7.83 9.34
C GLU A 289 -25.88 -6.33 9.15
N SER A 290 -26.65 -5.76 10.07
CA SER A 290 -27.00 -4.33 10.07
C SER A 290 -25.78 -3.41 10.11
N LEU A 291 -24.67 -3.83 10.71
CA LEU A 291 -23.41 -3.07 10.70
C LEU A 291 -22.75 -3.09 9.32
N PHE A 292 -22.82 -4.18 8.57
CA PHE A 292 -22.29 -4.25 7.21
C PHE A 292 -23.05 -3.33 6.27
N GLU A 293 -24.39 -3.32 6.37
CA GLU A 293 -25.20 -2.36 5.63
C GLU A 293 -24.89 -0.92 5.99
N PHE A 294 -24.69 -0.64 7.28
CA PHE A 294 -24.31 0.68 7.75
C PHE A 294 -22.96 1.10 7.16
N ALA A 295 -21.94 0.25 7.24
CA ALA A 295 -20.62 0.51 6.68
C ALA A 295 -20.64 0.79 5.18
N ARG A 296 -21.44 0.03 4.42
CA ARG A 296 -21.62 0.23 2.97
C ARG A 296 -22.25 1.58 2.61
N LYS A 297 -23.12 2.09 3.47
CA LYS A 297 -23.86 3.36 3.26
C LYS A 297 -23.16 4.56 3.88
N ALA A 298 -22.28 4.34 4.86
CA ALA A 298 -21.58 5.42 5.56
C ALA A 298 -20.59 6.11 4.62
N LYS A 299 -20.62 7.43 4.61
CA LYS A 299 -19.73 8.28 3.81
C LYS A 299 -18.92 9.19 4.73
N ASP A 300 -17.67 9.43 4.38
CA ASP A 300 -16.86 10.41 5.09
C ASP A 300 -17.28 11.84 4.67
N LYS A 301 -18.02 12.51 5.55
CA LYS A 301 -18.49 13.89 5.35
C LYS A 301 -17.38 14.92 5.18
N LYS A 302 -16.12 14.55 5.45
CA LYS A 302 -14.96 15.39 5.12
C LYS A 302 -14.77 15.52 3.61
N HIS A 303 -15.05 14.45 2.86
CA HIS A 303 -14.86 14.37 1.41
C HIS A 303 -16.15 14.62 0.59
N GLU A 304 -17.31 14.78 1.25
CA GLU A 304 -18.56 15.21 0.61
C GLU A 304 -18.68 16.74 0.40
N ARG A 305 -17.71 17.53 0.91
CA ARG A 305 -17.78 19.01 0.94
C ARG A 305 -16.99 19.70 -0.17
N ASP A 306 -16.53 18.96 -1.17
CA ASP A 306 -15.86 19.48 -2.38
C ASP A 306 -16.77 19.41 -3.61
#